data_AF-A0AAP0ZDM3-F1
#
_entry.id   AF-A0AAP0ZDM3-F1
#
_cell.length_a   1.000
_cell.length_b   1.000
_cell.length_c   1.000
_cell.angle_alpha   90.00
_cell.angle_beta   90.00
_cell.angle_gamma   90.00
#
_symmetry.space_group_name_H-M   'P 1'
#
loop_
_entity.id
_entity.type
_entity.pdbx_description
1 polymer ?
#
loop_
_entity_poly.entity_id
_entity_poly.type
_entity_poly.pdbx_seq_one_letter_code
_entity_poly.pdbx_strand_id
1 'polypeptide(L)'
;MAFNDLEYFAVKKEVGAFVESIRPPAHVRNELDIVYSIDEQSIEIGERRPVWRGESGEFFVLTSAKITYFRTKKEWRVYWMRANDEWELYQAADTLTDALEMVRIDAHGCFFG
;
A
#
# COMPACT_ATOMS: atom_id res chain seq x y z
N MET A 1 -10.90 -7.79 13.87
CA MET A 1 -10.58 -7.05 15.11
C MET A 1 -9.57 -6.01 14.72
N ALA A 2 -9.86 -4.73 14.92
CA ALA A 2 -8.93 -3.66 14.61
C ALA A 2 -7.59 -3.80 15.37
N PHE A 3 -6.54 -3.14 14.87
CA PHE A 3 -5.31 -2.93 15.63
C PHE A 3 -5.63 -2.21 16.96
N ASN A 4 -4.91 -2.58 18.02
CA ASN A 4 -4.88 -1.74 19.22
C ASN A 4 -4.02 -0.48 18.96
N ASP A 5 -4.06 0.51 19.85
CA ASP A 5 -3.31 1.75 19.66
C ASP A 5 -1.80 1.52 19.45
N LEU A 6 -1.18 0.62 20.24
CA LEU A 6 0.26 0.34 20.14
C LEU A 6 0.63 -0.34 18.81
N GLU A 7 -0.16 -1.31 18.36
CA GLU A 7 0.01 -1.98 17.08
C GLU A 7 -0.20 -1.00 15.93
N TYR A 8 -1.22 -0.15 16.02
CA TYR A 8 -1.45 0.89 15.02
C TYR A 8 -0.25 1.83 14.91
N PHE A 9 0.31 2.32 16.03
CA PHE A 9 1.49 3.17 16.00
C PHE A 9 2.73 2.45 15.46
N ALA A 10 2.92 1.17 15.80
CA ALA A 10 4.03 0.36 15.28
C ALA A 10 3.92 0.16 13.76
N VAL A 11 2.75 -0.28 13.29
CA VAL A 11 2.45 -0.47 11.86
C VAL A 11 2.59 0.85 11.11
N LYS A 12 2.01 1.93 11.62
CA LYS A 12 2.10 3.26 11.00
C LYS A 12 3.54 3.73 10.86
N LYS A 13 4.37 3.50 11.87
CA LYS A 13 5.80 3.86 11.83
C LYS A 13 6.54 3.05 10.77
N GLU A 14 6.27 1.76 10.67
CA GLU A 14 6.92 0.87 9.72
C GLU A 14 6.50 1.15 8.27
N VAL A 15 5.19 1.25 8.03
CA VAL A 15 4.63 1.63 6.72
C VAL A 15 5.09 3.04 6.32
N GLY A 16 5.14 3.97 7.27
CA GLY A 16 5.65 5.32 7.02
C GLY A 16 7.11 5.33 6.55
N ALA A 17 7.98 4.57 7.22
CA ALA A 17 9.39 4.43 6.83
C ALA A 17 9.54 3.77 5.45
N PHE A 18 8.71 2.77 5.16
CA PHE A 18 8.67 2.12 3.85
C PHE A 18 8.26 3.09 2.75
N VAL A 19 7.14 3.81 2.93
CA VAL A 19 6.67 4.82 1.97
C VAL A 19 7.72 5.89 1.76
N GLU A 20 8.41 6.35 2.81
CA GLU A 20 9.51 7.32 2.66
C GLU A 20 10.70 6.79 1.86
N SER A 21 11.00 5.49 1.95
CA SER A 21 12.05 4.83 1.19
C SER A 21 11.74 4.72 -0.31
N ILE A 22 10.47 4.57 -0.67
CA ILE A 22 10.01 4.49 -2.08
C ILE A 22 9.55 5.84 -2.63
N ARG A 23 9.34 6.84 -1.78
CA ARG A 23 8.75 8.14 -2.18
C ARG A 23 9.66 8.82 -3.21
N PRO A 24 9.10 9.27 -4.34
CA PRO A 24 9.88 9.95 -5.35
C PRO A 24 10.40 11.32 -4.86
N PRO A 25 11.38 11.89 -5.58
CA PRO A 25 11.99 13.18 -5.24
C PRO A 25 10.95 14.29 -5.11
N ALA A 26 11.23 15.32 -4.29
CA ALA A 26 10.27 16.40 -4.00
C ALA A 26 9.71 17.11 -5.25
N HIS A 27 10.46 17.16 -6.35
CA HIS A 27 9.99 17.74 -7.61
C HIS A 27 8.97 16.86 -8.33
N VAL A 28 9.02 15.53 -8.17
CA VAL A 28 8.06 14.57 -8.75
C VAL A 28 6.81 14.43 -7.87
N ARG A 29 6.89 14.71 -6.57
CA ARG A 29 5.75 14.57 -5.63
C ARG A 29 4.52 15.39 -5.99
N ASN A 30 4.71 16.49 -6.73
CA ASN A 30 3.59 17.29 -7.22
C ASN A 30 2.81 16.59 -8.34
N GLU A 31 3.43 15.61 -9.00
CA GLU A 31 2.86 14.85 -10.11
C GLU A 31 2.52 13.40 -9.70
N LEU A 32 3.36 12.76 -8.90
CA LEU A 32 3.14 11.40 -8.40
C LEU A 32 3.65 11.28 -6.98
N ASP A 33 2.75 10.96 -6.04
CA ASP A 33 3.10 10.70 -4.65
C ASP A 33 2.54 9.35 -4.20
N ILE A 34 3.24 8.70 -3.28
CA ILE A 34 2.82 7.42 -2.74
C ILE A 34 2.11 7.68 -1.43
N VAL A 35 0.86 7.24 -1.38
CA VAL A 35 -0.03 7.42 -0.24
C VAL A 35 -0.38 6.07 0.35
N TYR A 36 -0.63 6.05 1.65
CA TYR A 36 -1.14 4.87 2.32
C TYR A 36 -2.25 5.27 3.29
N SER A 37 -3.19 4.35 3.48
CA SER A 37 -4.23 4.42 4.50
C SER A 37 -4.17 3.15 5.34
N ILE A 38 -4.50 3.28 6.62
CA ILE A 38 -4.59 2.14 7.54
C ILE A 38 -6.01 2.15 8.05
N ASP A 39 -6.77 1.12 7.69
CA ASP A 39 -8.14 0.92 8.11
C ASP A 39 -8.25 -0.36 8.93
N GLU A 40 -8.55 -0.21 10.23
CA GLU A 40 -8.61 -1.27 11.24
C GLU A 40 -7.37 -2.15 11.34
N GLN A 41 -7.25 -3.15 10.46
CA GLN A 41 -6.18 -4.16 10.37
C GLN A 41 -5.65 -4.33 8.93
N SER A 42 -6.11 -3.48 8.02
CA SER A 42 -5.75 -3.45 6.61
C SER A 42 -4.97 -2.17 6.32
N ILE A 43 -3.92 -2.31 5.55
CA ILE A 43 -3.06 -1.24 5.10
C ILE A 43 -3.23 -1.19 3.59
N GLU A 44 -3.71 -0.08 3.07
CA GLU A 44 -3.87 0.14 1.65
C GLU A 44 -2.78 1.11 1.20
N ILE A 45 -2.04 0.73 0.16
CA ILE A 45 -0.95 1.52 -0.41
C ILE A 45 -1.32 1.78 -1.87
N GLY A 46 -1.17 3.03 -2.28
CA GLY A 46 -1.52 3.46 -3.62
C GLY A 46 -0.74 4.67 -4.08
N GLU A 47 -0.92 4.99 -5.35
CA GLU A 47 -0.28 6.11 -5.99
C GLU A 47 -1.31 7.23 -6.20
N ARG A 48 -1.02 8.40 -5.65
CA ARG A 48 -1.74 9.62 -5.94
C ARG A 48 -1.14 10.23 -7.20
N ARG A 49 -1.93 10.26 -8.27
CA ARG A 49 -1.54 10.76 -9.60
C ARG A 49 -2.65 11.64 -10.20
N PRO A 50 -2.31 12.58 -11.10
CA PRO A 50 -3.30 13.34 -11.84
C PRO A 50 -4.15 12.42 -12.72
N VAL A 51 -5.43 12.74 -12.84
CA VAL A 51 -6.34 11.99 -13.70
C VAL A 51 -5.97 12.23 -15.16
N TRP A 52 -5.82 11.14 -15.93
CA TRP A 52 -5.55 11.24 -17.36
C TRP A 52 -6.75 11.86 -18.08
N ARG A 53 -6.55 13.05 -18.69
CA ARG A 53 -7.60 13.91 -19.28
C ARG A 53 -8.60 14.53 -18.28
N GLY A 54 -8.28 14.54 -16.98
CA GLY A 54 -9.06 15.27 -15.97
C GLY A 54 -8.83 16.78 -16.03
N GLU A 55 -9.54 17.52 -15.18
CA GLU A 55 -9.29 18.95 -15.00
C GLU A 55 -7.91 19.20 -14.38
N SER A 56 -7.30 20.35 -14.67
CA SER A 56 -5.99 20.70 -14.09
C SER A 56 -6.09 20.79 -12.56
N GLY A 57 -5.41 19.88 -11.87
CA GLY A 57 -5.45 19.76 -10.41
C GLY A 57 -6.35 18.63 -9.89
N GLU A 58 -6.98 17.85 -10.77
CA GLU A 58 -7.73 16.65 -10.40
C GLU A 58 -6.76 15.47 -10.16
N PHE A 59 -6.78 14.92 -8.95
CA PHE A 59 -5.96 13.79 -8.55
C PHE A 59 -6.84 12.60 -8.18
N PHE A 60 -6.39 11.41 -8.52
CA PHE A 60 -6.98 10.15 -8.09
C PHE A 60 -5.94 9.33 -7.33
N VAL A 61 -6.42 8.52 -6.39
CA VAL A 61 -5.59 7.57 -5.64
C VAL A 61 -5.83 6.19 -6.23
N LEU A 62 -4.83 5.67 -6.93
CA LEU A 62 -4.84 4.32 -7.45
C LEU A 62 -4.31 3.39 -6.37
N THR A 63 -5.21 2.73 -5.65
CA THR A 63 -4.83 1.73 -4.65
C THR A 63 -4.43 0.44 -5.34
N SER A 64 -3.14 0.12 -5.32
CA SER A 64 -2.61 -1.07 -6.00
C SER A 64 -2.37 -2.24 -5.04
N ALA A 65 -1.98 -1.94 -3.79
CA ALA A 65 -1.61 -2.95 -2.80
C ALA A 65 -2.46 -2.82 -1.55
N LYS A 66 -2.91 -3.96 -1.02
CA LYS A 66 -3.61 -4.03 0.26
C LYS A 66 -3.01 -5.12 1.12
N ILE A 67 -2.55 -4.79 2.32
CA ILE A 67 -1.93 -5.71 3.26
C ILE A 67 -2.85 -5.83 4.46
N THR A 68 -3.39 -7.02 4.72
CA THR A 68 -4.29 -7.26 5.85
C THR A 68 -3.67 -8.22 6.84
N TYR A 69 -3.71 -7.87 8.12
CA TYR A 69 -3.24 -8.75 9.19
C TYR A 69 -4.33 -9.74 9.63
N PHE A 70 -4.05 -11.04 9.49
CA PHE A 70 -4.93 -12.11 9.91
C PHE A 70 -4.51 -12.65 11.29
N ARG A 71 -5.03 -12.03 12.35
CA ARG A 71 -4.74 -12.43 13.76
C ARG A 71 -4.96 -13.91 14.05
N THR A 72 -5.99 -14.53 13.47
CA THR A 72 -6.33 -15.94 13.69
C THR A 72 -5.21 -16.88 13.25
N LYS A 73 -4.49 -16.52 12.20
CA LYS A 73 -3.37 -17.28 11.65
C LYS A 73 -2.00 -16.67 11.96
N LYS A 74 -1.98 -15.46 12.54
CA LYS A 74 -0.78 -14.66 12.80
C LYS A 74 0.07 -14.42 11.55
N GLU A 75 -0.61 -14.20 10.43
CA GLU A 75 0.01 -13.98 9.12
C GLU A 75 -0.47 -12.65 8.52
N TRP A 76 0.38 -12.01 7.74
CA TRP A 76 0.04 -10.88 6.88
C TRP A 76 -0.31 -11.40 5.50
N ARG A 77 -1.36 -10.85 4.88
CA ARG A 77 -1.73 -11.21 3.51
C ARG A 77 -1.67 -9.97 2.64
N VAL A 78 -0.86 -10.05 1.60
CA VAL A 78 -0.75 -9.03 0.56
C VAL A 78 -1.74 -9.38 -0.54
N TYR A 79 -2.56 -8.41 -0.88
CA TYR A 79 -3.54 -8.44 -1.95
C TYR A 79 -3.15 -7.41 -3.00
N TRP A 80 -3.42 -7.73 -4.25
CA TRP A 80 -3.23 -6.85 -5.39
C TRP A 80 -4.57 -6.62 -6.08
N MET A 81 -4.75 -5.43 -6.64
CA MET A 81 -5.95 -5.07 -7.37
C MET A 81 -5.83 -5.54 -8.82
N ARG A 82 -6.71 -6.45 -9.26
CA ARG A 82 -6.72 -6.89 -10.66
C ARG A 82 -7.43 -5.89 -11.57
N ALA A 83 -7.21 -6.03 -12.87
CA ALA A 83 -7.88 -5.23 -13.90
C ALA A 83 -9.43 -5.36 -13.91
N ASN A 84 -9.97 -6.36 -13.22
CA ASN A 84 -11.41 -6.55 -13.02
C ASN A 84 -11.95 -5.85 -11.76
N ASP A 85 -11.13 -5.03 -11.08
CA ASP A 85 -11.48 -4.32 -9.84
C ASP A 85 -11.69 -5.24 -8.63
N GLU A 86 -11.16 -6.48 -8.70
CA GLU A 86 -11.21 -7.45 -7.61
C GLU A 86 -9.85 -7.58 -6.91
N TRP A 87 -9.88 -7.66 -5.58
CA TRP A 87 -8.71 -7.93 -4.75
C TRP A 87 -8.38 -9.42 -4.78
N GLU A 88 -7.21 -9.77 -5.32
CA GLU A 88 -6.71 -11.14 -5.25
C GLU A 88 -5.55 -11.27 -4.27
N LEU A 89 -5.46 -12.43 -3.61
CA LEU A 89 -4.33 -12.73 -2.73
C LEU A 89 -3.07 -12.90 -3.58
N TYR A 90 -2.09 -12.03 -3.37
CA TYR A 90 -0.77 -12.14 -3.97
C TYR A 90 0.07 -13.16 -3.21
N GLN A 91 0.31 -12.90 -1.92
CA GLN A 91 1.13 -13.76 -1.08
C GLN A 91 0.84 -13.54 0.41
N ALA A 92 1.08 -14.57 1.23
CA ALA A 92 1.10 -14.45 2.68
C ALA A 92 2.54 -14.29 3.18
N ALA A 93 2.72 -13.46 4.21
CA ALA A 93 3.99 -13.15 4.84
C ALA A 93 3.87 -13.31 6.36
N ASP A 94 4.94 -13.71 7.02
CA ASP A 94 4.96 -13.84 8.48
C ASP A 94 5.09 -12.48 9.16
N THR A 95 5.77 -11.52 8.52
CA THR A 95 6.01 -10.17 9.06
C THR A 95 5.48 -9.07 8.13
N LEU A 96 5.22 -7.90 8.71
CA LEU A 96 4.83 -6.71 7.95
C LEU A 96 5.98 -6.26 7.03
N THR A 97 7.22 -6.33 7.50
CA THR A 97 8.40 -5.96 6.71
C THR A 97 8.50 -6.81 5.45
N ASP A 98 8.31 -8.14 5.56
CA ASP A 98 8.33 -9.04 4.40
C ASP A 98 7.18 -8.71 3.44
N ALA A 99 5.99 -8.43 3.95
CA ALA A 99 4.85 -8.02 3.14
C ALA A 99 5.13 -6.72 2.36
N LEU A 100 5.77 -5.74 3.00
CA LEU A 100 6.16 -4.47 2.37
C LEU A 100 7.27 -4.68 1.33
N GLU A 101 8.28 -5.49 1.63
CA GLU A 101 9.35 -5.82 0.68
C GLU A 101 8.81 -6.58 -0.55
N MET A 102 7.80 -7.44 -0.40
CA MET A 102 7.11 -8.06 -1.55
C MET A 102 6.49 -7.00 -2.47
N VAL A 103 5.83 -5.99 -1.89
CA VAL A 103 5.23 -4.87 -2.62
C VAL A 103 6.31 -4.01 -3.30
N ARG A 104 7.48 -3.84 -2.67
CA ARG A 104 8.61 -3.08 -3.25
C ARG A 104 9.33 -3.80 -4.38
N ILE A 105 9.59 -5.09 -4.20
CA ILE A 105 10.25 -5.91 -5.23
C ILE A 105 9.37 -5.96 -6.46
N ASP A 106 8.05 -6.02 -6.25
CA ASP A 106 7.03 -6.12 -7.29
C ASP A 106 7.46 -7.08 -8.41
N ALA A 107 7.79 -8.31 -8.04
CA ALA A 107 8.41 -9.29 -8.93
C ALA A 107 7.57 -9.57 -10.21
N HIS A 108 6.28 -9.27 -10.16
CA HIS A 108 5.33 -9.47 -11.25
C HIS A 108 4.83 -8.17 -11.90
N GLY A 109 5.29 -6.98 -11.45
CA GLY A 109 4.82 -5.69 -11.97
C GLY A 109 3.33 -5.45 -11.68
N CYS A 110 2.85 -5.95 -10.55
CA CYS A 110 1.47 -5.97 -10.12
C CYS A 110 1.07 -4.75 -9.26
N PHE A 111 2.03 -4.00 -8.71
CA PHE A 111 1.77 -2.95 -7.72
C PHE A 111 2.12 -1.55 -8.21
N PHE A 112 3.34 -1.35 -8.72
CA PHE A 112 3.82 -0.05 -9.19
C PHE A 112 4.21 -0.15 -10.66
N GLY A 113 3.50 0.56 -11.54
CA GLY A 113 3.62 0.43 -13.00
C GLY A 113 3.36 1.72 -13.75
#